data_AF-A0A961GSM9-F1
#
_entry.id   AF-A0A961GSM9-F1
#
_cell.length_a   1.000
_cell.length_b   1.000
_cell.length_c   1.000
_cell.angle_alpha   90.00
_cell.angle_beta   90.00
_cell.angle_gamma   90.00
#
_symmetry.space_group_name_H-M   'P 1'
#
loop_
_entity.id
_entity.type
_entity.pdbx_description
1 polymer ?
#
loop_
_entity_poly.entity_id
_entity_poly.type
_entity_poly.pdbx_seq_one_letter_code
_entity_poly.pdbx_strand_id
1 'polypeptide(L)'
;MAYRVKELFHTLQGEGINAGRPAVFCRFSGCNLWSGREAQRSSATCRFCDTDFLGTDGEGGGTFEAGELASRAAELWLGATGVPPGRAPASEPEDATGSRALLVCAGGEPLLQLDADAVDAFHRAGFEVAVETNGTIPVPPGVDWVCVSPKANSEV
;
A
#
# COMPACT_ATOMS: atom_id res chain seq x y z
N MET A 1 -15.48 -1.04 7.87
CA MET A 1 -15.41 -2.11 6.85
C MET A 1 -14.14 -2.87 7.14
N ALA A 2 -14.16 -4.19 7.03
CA ALA A 2 -12.98 -5.01 7.29
C ALA A 2 -12.08 -5.09 6.05
N TYR A 3 -10.81 -4.69 6.20
CA TYR A 3 -9.77 -4.74 5.17
C TYR A 3 -8.94 -6.00 5.32
N ARG A 4 -8.79 -6.76 4.23
CA ARG A 4 -8.01 -7.99 4.16
C ARG A 4 -6.63 -7.68 3.60
N VAL A 5 -5.62 -7.86 4.43
CA VAL A 5 -4.23 -7.53 4.15
C VAL A 5 -3.41 -8.81 4.13
N LYS A 6 -2.72 -9.06 3.01
CA LYS A 6 -1.78 -10.17 2.85
C LYS A 6 -0.55 -9.94 3.73
N GLU A 7 0.04 -8.75 3.63
CA GLU A 7 1.27 -8.37 4.33
C GLU A 7 1.25 -6.88 4.70
N LEU A 8 1.83 -6.55 5.85
CA LEU A 8 2.07 -5.19 6.33
C LEU A 8 3.48 -5.10 6.92
N PHE A 9 4.37 -4.35 6.27
CA PHE A 9 5.80 -4.33 6.63
C PHE A 9 6.47 -3.00 6.28
N HIS A 10 7.59 -2.70 6.93
CA HIS A 10 8.40 -1.51 6.65
C HIS A 10 9.61 -1.85 5.77
N THR A 11 9.84 -1.08 4.71
CA THR A 11 10.99 -1.23 3.81
C THR A 11 11.28 0.08 3.07
N LEU A 12 12.10 0.05 2.01
CA LEU A 12 12.19 1.14 1.03
C LEU A 12 11.30 0.82 -0.17
N GLN A 13 10.61 1.83 -0.72
CA GLN A 13 9.97 1.70 -2.04
C GLN A 13 11.03 1.35 -3.08
N GLY A 14 10.81 0.29 -3.85
CA GLY A 14 11.75 -0.22 -4.85
C GLY A 14 11.55 0.37 -6.24
N GLU A 15 10.39 0.96 -6.52
CA GLU A 15 9.96 1.31 -7.86
C GLU A 15 9.50 2.78 -8.01
N GLY A 16 9.43 3.23 -9.26
CA GLY A 16 8.85 4.53 -9.63
C GLY A 16 9.62 5.74 -9.10
N ILE A 17 8.94 6.89 -9.02
CA ILE A 17 9.54 8.16 -8.60
C ILE A 17 9.95 8.16 -7.12
N ASN A 18 9.32 7.31 -6.31
CA ASN A 18 9.56 7.19 -4.88
C ASN A 18 10.61 6.12 -4.54
N ALA A 19 11.31 5.56 -5.53
CA ALA A 19 12.34 4.56 -5.31
C ALA A 19 13.41 5.04 -4.30
N GLY A 20 13.74 4.21 -3.32
CA GLY A 20 14.65 4.50 -2.23
C GLY A 20 14.02 5.20 -1.02
N ARG A 21 12.76 5.66 -1.11
CA ARG A 21 12.07 6.32 0.01
C ARG A 21 11.59 5.29 1.04
N PRO A 22 11.86 5.48 2.36
CA PRO A 22 11.30 4.63 3.41
C PRO A 22 9.78 4.65 3.40
N ALA A 23 9.16 3.47 3.51
CA ALA A 23 7.73 3.29 3.45
C ALA A 23 7.25 2.09 4.26
N VAL A 24 6.04 2.21 4.81
CA VAL A 24 5.25 1.03 5.20
C VAL A 24 4.44 0.57 3.99
N PHE A 25 4.60 -0.69 3.59
CA PHE A 25 3.81 -1.33 2.55
C PHE A 25 2.61 -2.02 3.17
N CYS A 26 1.42 -1.68 2.69
CA CYS A 26 0.17 -2.38 2.96
C CYS A 26 -0.26 -3.14 1.70
N ARG A 27 0.00 -4.44 1.68
CA ARG A 27 -0.38 -5.33 0.55
C ARG A 27 -1.76 -5.91 0.82
N PHE A 28 -2.79 -5.38 0.17
CA PHE A 28 -4.14 -5.92 0.25
C PHE A 28 -4.24 -7.29 -0.45
N SER A 29 -5.19 -8.10 0.01
CA SER A 29 -5.46 -9.41 -0.56
C SER A 29 -6.39 -9.33 -1.78
N GLY A 30 -6.10 -10.11 -2.82
CA GLY A 30 -6.95 -10.25 -4.01
C GLY A 30 -6.69 -9.23 -5.11
N CYS A 31 -7.08 -9.59 -6.34
CA CYS A 31 -6.96 -8.77 -7.55
C CYS A 31 -8.13 -9.10 -8.48
N ASN A 32 -8.56 -8.13 -9.29
CA ASN A 32 -9.62 -8.30 -10.29
C ASN A 32 -9.09 -8.83 -11.65
N LEU A 33 -7.78 -8.76 -11.90
CA LEU A 33 -7.19 -9.18 -13.18
C LEU A 33 -6.55 -10.57 -13.16
N TRP A 34 -6.38 -11.16 -11.97
CA TRP A 34 -5.94 -12.54 -11.78
C TRP A 34 -6.36 -13.03 -10.40
N SER A 35 -6.76 -14.29 -10.29
CA SER A 35 -7.19 -14.89 -9.02
C SER A 35 -6.07 -15.13 -8.02
N GLY A 36 -4.80 -15.00 -8.42
CA GLY A 36 -3.63 -15.37 -7.63
C GLY A 36 -3.32 -16.87 -7.63
N ARG A 37 -4.16 -17.70 -8.28
CA ARG A 37 -3.95 -19.14 -8.37
C ARG A 37 -3.20 -19.48 -9.65
N GLU A 38 -2.06 -20.14 -9.52
CA GLU A 38 -1.22 -20.56 -10.65
C GLU A 38 -1.97 -21.36 -11.72
N ALA A 39 -2.87 -22.26 -11.29
CA ALA A 39 -3.71 -23.05 -12.19
C ALA A 39 -4.58 -22.21 -13.15
N GLN A 40 -4.81 -20.93 -12.84
CA GLN A 40 -5.63 -20.00 -13.62
C GLN A 40 -4.81 -18.89 -14.29
N ARG A 41 -3.49 -18.87 -14.12
CA ARG A 41 -2.62 -17.80 -14.65
C ARG A 41 -2.67 -17.71 -16.17
N SER A 42 -2.73 -18.83 -16.88
CA SER A 42 -2.72 -18.88 -18.34
C SER A 42 -3.98 -18.29 -18.99
N SER A 43 -5.12 -18.27 -18.28
CA SER A 43 -6.38 -17.71 -18.74
C SER A 43 -6.71 -16.34 -18.12
N ALA A 44 -5.88 -15.83 -17.19
CA ALA A 44 -6.08 -14.54 -16.55
C ALA A 44 -5.85 -13.36 -17.51
N THR A 45 -6.35 -12.17 -17.14
CA THR A 45 -6.05 -10.92 -17.85
C THR A 45 -4.61 -10.50 -17.59
N CYS A 46 -4.18 -10.49 -16.32
CA CYS A 46 -2.77 -10.30 -15.95
C CYS A 46 -2.09 -11.66 -15.76
N ARG A 47 -1.12 -11.99 -16.61
CA ARG A 47 -0.46 -13.33 -16.60
C ARG A 47 0.96 -13.33 -16.06
N PHE A 48 1.52 -12.15 -15.82
CA PHE A 48 2.94 -11.95 -15.49
C PHE A 48 3.15 -11.43 -14.06
N CYS A 49 2.11 -11.46 -13.22
CA CYS A 49 2.22 -11.03 -11.83
C CYS A 49 3.27 -11.86 -11.08
N ASP A 50 4.17 -11.18 -10.40
CA ASP A 50 5.29 -11.71 -9.62
C ASP A 50 4.99 -11.79 -8.10
N THR A 51 3.78 -11.40 -7.72
CA THR A 51 3.40 -11.15 -6.33
C THR A 51 2.44 -12.22 -5.83
N ASP A 52 2.69 -12.77 -4.63
CA ASP A 52 1.68 -13.49 -3.86
C ASP A 52 0.78 -12.50 -3.11
N PHE A 53 -0.51 -12.52 -3.42
CA PHE A 53 -1.55 -11.69 -2.77
C PHE A 53 -2.73 -12.53 -2.25
N LEU A 54 -2.58 -13.85 -2.17
CA LEU A 54 -3.63 -14.74 -1.68
C LEU A 54 -3.59 -14.87 -0.17
N GLY A 55 -4.76 -14.76 0.46
CA GLY A 55 -4.89 -14.92 1.91
C GLY A 55 -4.45 -13.68 2.70
N THR A 56 -4.37 -13.84 4.01
CA THR A 56 -4.04 -12.79 5.00
C THR A 56 -3.02 -13.32 6.00
N ASP A 57 -2.11 -14.16 5.52
CA ASP A 57 -1.23 -15.03 6.31
C ASP A 57 0.25 -14.64 6.21
N GLY A 58 0.57 -13.55 5.52
CA GLY A 58 1.92 -13.01 5.45
C GLY A 58 2.29 -12.20 6.69
N GLU A 59 3.51 -11.65 6.68
CA GLU A 59 4.02 -10.81 7.78
C GLU A 59 3.10 -9.61 8.03
N GLY A 60 2.65 -9.42 9.27
CA GLY A 60 1.71 -8.35 9.61
C GLY A 60 0.34 -8.46 8.95
N GLY A 61 0.07 -9.56 8.23
CA GLY A 61 -1.19 -9.84 7.55
C GLY A 61 -2.33 -10.10 8.52
N GLY A 62 -3.55 -9.90 8.03
CA GLY A 62 -4.75 -10.07 8.84
C GLY A 62 -5.99 -9.43 8.23
N THR A 63 -7.02 -9.32 9.06
CA THR A 63 -8.23 -8.56 8.74
C THR A 63 -8.40 -7.48 9.79
N PHE A 64 -8.56 -6.23 9.36
CA PHE A 64 -8.48 -5.06 10.23
C PHE A 64 -9.62 -4.09 9.92
N GLU A 65 -10.05 -3.30 10.89
CA GLU A 65 -10.79 -2.06 10.62
C GLU A 65 -9.81 -0.90 10.31
N ALA A 66 -10.28 0.20 9.72
CA ALA A 66 -9.42 1.28 9.20
C ALA A 66 -8.47 1.85 10.26
N GLY A 67 -9.00 2.18 11.44
CA GLY A 67 -8.20 2.73 12.53
C GLY A 67 -7.20 1.74 13.10
N GLU A 68 -7.54 0.44 13.12
CA GLU A 68 -6.61 -0.61 13.56
C GLU A 68 -5.47 -0.75 12.56
N LEU A 69 -5.79 -0.84 11.25
CA LEU A 69 -4.79 -0.93 10.19
C LEU A 69 -3.81 0.26 10.22
N ALA A 70 -4.33 1.48 10.38
CA ALA A 70 -3.51 2.68 10.50
C ALA A 70 -2.62 2.68 11.76
N SER A 71 -3.14 2.19 12.88
CA SER A 71 -2.38 2.06 14.13
C SER A 71 -1.23 1.05 13.97
N ARG A 72 -1.47 -0.09 13.32
CA ARG A 72 -0.45 -1.10 13.05
C ARG A 72 0.63 -0.59 12.09
N ALA A 73 0.25 0.17 11.07
CA ALA A 73 1.22 0.82 10.18
C ALA A 73 2.10 1.82 10.94
N ALA A 74 1.50 2.62 11.84
CA ALA A 74 2.23 3.56 12.68
C ALA A 74 3.19 2.88 13.66
N GLU A 75 2.78 1.76 14.26
CA GLU A 75 3.63 0.92 15.12
C GLU A 75 4.85 0.39 14.36
N LEU A 76 4.67 -0.12 13.13
CA LEU A 76 5.75 -0.59 12.28
C LEU A 76 6.73 0.53 11.93
N TRP A 77 6.20 1.70 11.55
CA TRP A 77 7.03 2.87 11.26
C TRP A 77 7.85 3.31 12.47
N LEU A 78 7.21 3.44 13.64
CA LEU A 78 7.88 3.81 14.88
C LEU A 78 8.94 2.79 15.28
N GLY A 79 8.64 1.50 15.16
CA GLY A 79 9.58 0.42 15.46
C GLY A 79 10.80 0.43 14.55
N ALA A 80 10.62 0.76 13.27
CA ALA A 80 11.70 0.78 12.28
C ALA A 80 12.56 2.06 12.33
N THR A 81 11.95 3.20 12.63
CA THR A 81 12.61 4.52 12.52
C THR A 81 12.94 5.17 13.86
N GLY A 82 12.34 4.71 14.96
CA GLY A 82 12.46 5.32 16.29
C GLY A 82 11.68 6.64 16.46
N VAL A 83 10.99 7.10 15.41
CA VAL A 83 10.15 8.31 15.43
C VAL A 83 8.74 7.98 14.95
N PRO A 84 7.69 8.58 15.54
CA PRO A 84 6.32 8.32 15.06
C PRO A 84 6.15 8.87 13.63
N PRO A 85 5.25 8.28 12.83
CA PRO A 85 4.87 8.86 11.54
C PRO A 85 4.35 10.29 11.74
N GLY A 86 4.83 11.20 10.91
CA GLY A 86 4.68 12.63 11.07
C GLY A 86 5.84 13.38 10.43
N ARG A 87 5.82 14.71 10.46
CA ARG A 87 6.94 15.50 9.93
C ARG A 87 8.20 15.21 10.76
N ALA A 88 9.34 15.00 10.11
CA ALA A 88 10.63 14.99 10.80
C ALA A 88 10.76 16.27 11.67
N PRO A 89 11.34 16.20 12.88
CA PRO A 89 11.52 17.36 13.73
C PRO A 89 12.35 18.43 13.00
N ALA A 90 11.88 19.68 13.02
CA ALA A 90 12.47 20.82 12.32
C ALA A 90 13.89 21.21 12.77
N SER A 91 14.45 20.53 13.78
CA SER A 91 15.75 20.81 14.40
C SER A 91 16.90 20.01 13.80
N GLU A 92 16.63 19.00 13.00
CA GLU A 92 17.66 18.30 12.23
C GLU A 92 17.92 19.09 10.93
N PRO A 93 19.16 19.12 10.41
CA PRO A 93 19.44 19.70 9.11
C PRO A 93 18.47 19.10 8.07
N GLU A 94 18.12 19.86 7.05
CA GLU A 94 17.48 19.29 5.86
C GLU A 94 18.49 18.37 5.16
N ASP A 95 18.67 17.18 5.71
CA ASP A 95 19.12 16.02 4.96
C ASP A 95 18.15 15.91 3.79
N ALA A 96 18.66 15.68 2.58
CA ALA A 96 17.99 15.93 1.29
C ALA A 96 16.65 15.18 1.03
N THR A 97 16.03 14.59 2.05
CA THR A 97 14.85 13.71 2.00
C THR A 97 13.76 14.08 3.00
N GLY A 98 13.59 15.35 3.43
CA GLY A 98 12.56 15.86 4.38
C GLY A 98 11.08 15.54 4.08
N SER A 99 10.79 14.28 3.80
CA SER A 99 9.60 13.72 3.19
C SER A 99 8.75 13.11 4.30
N ARG A 100 7.43 13.21 4.17
CA ARG A 100 6.48 12.64 5.15
C ARG A 100 6.64 11.11 5.19
N ALA A 101 6.27 10.50 6.32
CA ALA A 101 6.19 9.04 6.41
C ALA A 101 5.31 8.50 5.28
N LEU A 102 5.83 7.59 4.46
CA LEU A 102 5.10 7.08 3.30
C LEU A 102 4.40 5.77 3.66
N LEU A 103 3.12 5.67 3.30
CA LEU A 103 2.39 4.43 3.26
C LEU A 103 2.09 4.09 1.80
N VAL A 104 2.53 2.92 1.34
CA VAL A 104 2.22 2.41 -0.01
C VAL A 104 1.13 1.36 0.09
N CYS A 105 -0.06 1.70 -0.38
CA CYS A 105 -1.18 0.78 -0.57
C CYS A 105 -1.03 0.04 -1.90
N ALA A 106 -0.88 -1.28 -1.85
CA ALA A 106 -0.64 -2.13 -3.01
C ALA A 106 -1.44 -3.44 -2.93
N GLY A 107 -1.26 -4.33 -3.90
CA GLY A 107 -1.59 -5.77 -3.81
C GLY A 107 -3.08 -6.16 -3.86
N GLY A 108 -3.44 -7.30 -4.42
CA GLY A 108 -3.13 -7.53 -5.83
C GLY A 108 -3.80 -6.44 -6.71
N GLU A 109 -4.96 -5.93 -6.29
CA GLU A 109 -5.49 -4.61 -6.66
C GLU A 109 -6.02 -3.90 -5.40
N PRO A 110 -5.33 -2.85 -4.89
CA PRO A 110 -5.70 -2.22 -3.62
C PRO A 110 -7.08 -1.55 -3.67
N LEU A 111 -7.49 -1.02 -4.82
CA LEU A 111 -8.76 -0.27 -4.96
C LEU A 111 -10.01 -1.16 -4.90
N LEU A 112 -9.84 -2.49 -4.79
CA LEU A 112 -10.94 -3.39 -4.40
C LEU A 112 -11.38 -3.19 -2.94
N GLN A 113 -10.53 -2.60 -2.10
CA GLN A 113 -10.76 -2.48 -0.66
C GLN A 113 -10.44 -1.09 -0.12
N LEU A 114 -9.44 -0.39 -0.68
CA LEU A 114 -9.04 0.94 -0.24
C LEU A 114 -10.16 1.96 -0.52
N ASP A 115 -10.64 2.60 0.54
CA ASP A 115 -11.68 3.62 0.52
C ASP A 115 -11.23 4.90 1.25
N ALA A 116 -12.10 5.91 1.27
CA ALA A 116 -11.81 7.18 1.93
C ALA A 116 -11.59 7.03 3.44
N ASP A 117 -12.28 6.10 4.10
CA ASP A 117 -12.16 5.89 5.55
C ASP A 117 -10.75 5.37 5.92
N ALA A 118 -10.20 4.45 5.12
CA ALA A 118 -8.83 3.98 5.28
C ALA A 118 -7.81 5.08 5.00
N VAL A 119 -7.96 5.82 3.90
CA VAL A 119 -7.08 6.95 3.54
C VAL A 119 -7.05 7.99 4.67
N ASP A 120 -8.21 8.40 5.15
CA ASP A 120 -8.33 9.35 6.26
C ASP A 120 -7.70 8.81 7.56
N ALA A 121 -7.83 7.51 7.82
CA ALA A 121 -7.19 6.88 8.98
C ALA A 121 -5.66 6.93 8.90
N PHE A 122 -5.09 6.65 7.73
CA PHE A 122 -3.65 6.74 7.51
C PHE A 122 -3.14 8.18 7.60
N HIS A 123 -3.87 9.15 7.06
CA HIS A 123 -3.57 10.56 7.20
C HIS A 123 -3.59 11.02 8.66
N ARG A 124 -4.61 10.61 9.44
CA ARG A 124 -4.66 10.87 10.88
C ARG A 124 -3.49 10.25 11.63
N ALA A 125 -2.98 9.11 11.15
CA ALA A 125 -1.76 8.48 11.65
C ALA A 125 -0.47 9.14 11.14
N GLY A 126 -0.53 10.23 10.37
CA GLY A 126 0.63 11.01 9.96
C GLY A 126 1.32 10.55 8.66
N PHE A 127 0.71 9.62 7.93
CA PHE A 127 1.25 9.15 6.66
C PHE A 127 0.83 10.05 5.48
N GLU A 128 1.70 10.11 4.48
CA GLU A 128 1.36 10.36 3.09
C GLU A 128 0.98 9.03 2.44
N VAL A 129 -0.13 8.98 1.71
CA VAL A 129 -0.70 7.75 1.15
C VAL A 129 -0.43 7.69 -0.35
N ALA A 130 0.36 6.70 -0.75
CA ALA A 130 0.57 6.33 -2.14
C ALA A 130 -0.21 5.06 -2.49
N VAL A 131 -0.67 4.94 -3.74
CA VAL A 131 -1.30 3.72 -4.26
C VAL A 131 -0.57 3.19 -5.48
N GLU A 132 -0.42 1.87 -5.55
CA GLU A 132 0.06 1.10 -6.70
C GLU A 132 -1.12 0.31 -7.28
N THR A 133 -1.72 0.81 -8.37
CA THR A 133 -2.95 0.24 -8.95
C THR A 133 -2.76 -0.20 -10.40
N ASN A 134 -3.55 -1.19 -10.83
CA ASN A 134 -3.67 -1.57 -12.23
C ASN A 134 -4.51 -0.57 -13.06
N GLY A 135 -5.16 0.40 -12.41
CA GLY A 135 -5.89 1.50 -13.04
C GLY A 135 -7.35 1.21 -13.39
N THR A 136 -7.84 0.00 -13.17
CA THR A 136 -9.18 -0.44 -13.61
C THR A 136 -10.32 -0.07 -12.65
N ILE A 137 -10.00 0.59 -11.53
CA ILE A 137 -10.95 1.02 -10.51
C ILE A 137 -10.65 2.49 -10.16
N PRO A 138 -11.66 3.35 -9.98
CA PRO A 138 -11.45 4.73 -9.56
C PRO A 138 -10.73 4.84 -8.22
N VAL A 139 -9.76 5.75 -8.15
CA VAL A 139 -9.01 6.04 -6.91
C VAL A 139 -9.92 6.85 -5.96
N PRO A 140 -10.01 6.51 -4.67
CA PRO A 140 -10.76 7.30 -3.70
C PRO A 140 -10.13 8.69 -3.51
N PRO A 141 -10.93 9.71 -3.13
CA PRO A 141 -10.39 11.02 -2.81
C PRO A 141 -9.39 10.95 -1.64
N GLY A 142 -8.41 11.85 -1.64
CA GLY A 142 -7.43 11.98 -0.55
C GLY A 142 -6.12 11.20 -0.75
N VAL A 143 -6.04 10.27 -1.71
CA VAL A 143 -4.74 9.64 -2.04
C VAL A 143 -3.77 10.70 -2.56
N ASP A 144 -2.58 10.79 -1.93
CA ASP A 144 -1.58 11.83 -2.22
C ASP A 144 -0.78 11.53 -3.49
N TRP A 145 -0.48 10.24 -3.73
CA TRP A 145 0.30 9.80 -4.87
C TRP A 145 -0.32 8.57 -5.55
N VAL A 146 -0.51 8.64 -6.87
CA VAL A 146 -1.08 7.55 -7.65
C VAL A 146 -0.07 7.04 -8.66
N CYS A 147 0.38 5.80 -8.48
CA CYS A 147 1.11 5.05 -9.48
C CYS A 147 0.14 4.11 -10.20
N VAL A 148 -0.05 4.35 -11.50
CA VAL A 148 -0.86 3.48 -12.36
C VAL A 148 0.07 2.65 -13.22
N SER A 149 -0.09 1.33 -13.15
CA SER A 149 0.61 0.36 -14.02
C SER A 149 -0.43 -0.32 -14.90
N PRO A 150 -0.74 0.22 -16.10
CA PRO A 150 -1.72 -0.37 -16.99
C PRO A 150 -1.35 -1.79 -17.40
N LYS A 151 -2.33 -2.67 -17.50
CA LYS A 151 -2.14 -4.06 -17.93
C LYS A 151 -2.72 -4.21 -19.33
N ALA A 152 -1.97 -4.82 -20.25
CA ALA A 152 -2.48 -5.05 -21.60
C ALA A 152 -3.77 -5.90 -21.51
N ASN A 153 -4.80 -5.53 -22.29
CA ASN A 153 -6.11 -6.18 -22.35
C ASN A 153 -7.01 -6.00 -21.11
N SER A 154 -6.72 -5.05 -20.21
CA SER A 154 -7.71 -4.57 -19.22
C SER A 154 -8.45 -3.34 -19.73
N GLU A 155 -9.72 -3.21 -19.35
CA GLU A 155 -10.48 -1.96 -19.51
C GLU A 155 -10.12 -1.00 -18.38
N VAL A 156 -9.79 0.25 -18.72
CA VAL A 156 -9.33 1.32 -17.82
C VAL A 156 -10.27 2.51 -17.93
#